data_AF-A0A1S8KII1-F1
#
_entry.id   AF-A0A1S8KII1-F1
#
_cell.length_a   1.000
_cell.length_b   1.000
_cell.length_c   1.000
_cell.angle_alpha   90.00
_cell.angle_beta   90.00
_cell.angle_gamma   90.00
#
_symmetry.space_group_name_H-M   'P 1'
#
loop_
_entity.id
_entity.type
_entity.pdbx_description
1 polymer ?
#
loop_
_entity_poly.entity_id
_entity_poly.type
_entity_poly.pdbx_seq_one_letter_code
_entity_poly.pdbx_strand_id
1 'polypeptide(L)'
;MESLANAMEKLIRRVLVQSGKCPECSEPLYSWRAKNKDGSERCKPTCMSCGYKALRVKEDIQTERIYNDSLKARALSFFQNGSVLTDKTLFKCKMENYHVVDQETKIALEKAKSYTNEVLLNHPAHFILSGKSGSGKSHLSMATAWEILERSNYDKKILFISYQELLEQIKFSYNNTELRKEIEGSLIADIKTTDLVVFDDIGAELGSGVSNSRQFTNNTLNTLL
;
A
#
# COMPACT_ATOMS: atom_id res chain seq x y z
N MET A 1 -20.07 49.38 40.76
CA MET A 1 -19.30 48.95 39.57
C MET A 1 -19.58 47.48 39.36
N GLU A 2 -20.08 47.09 38.18
CA GLU A 2 -20.24 45.67 37.86
C GLU A 2 -18.85 45.03 37.75
N SER A 3 -18.66 43.85 38.35
CA SER A 3 -17.40 43.13 38.23
C SER A 3 -17.18 42.67 36.79
N LEU A 4 -15.92 42.62 36.36
CA LEU A 4 -15.54 42.11 35.03
C LEU A 4 -16.13 40.70 34.79
N ALA A 5 -16.15 39.86 35.84
CA ALA A 5 -16.73 38.52 35.79
C ALA A 5 -18.23 38.53 35.45
N ASN A 6 -19.01 39.42 36.06
CA ASN A 6 -20.45 39.52 35.78
C ASN A 6 -20.72 40.02 34.35
N ALA A 7 -19.88 40.93 33.84
CA ALA A 7 -19.98 41.40 32.47
C ALA A 7 -19.65 40.29 31.46
N MET A 8 -18.60 39.48 31.74
CA MET A 8 -18.22 38.34 30.90
C MET A 8 -19.29 37.25 30.89
N GLU A 9 -19.90 36.93 32.04
CA GLU A 9 -20.95 35.91 32.11
C GLU A 9 -22.19 36.31 31.31
N LYS A 10 -22.57 37.59 31.35
CA LYS A 10 -23.67 38.13 30.52
C LYS A 10 -23.38 38.00 29.03
N LEU A 11 -22.15 38.28 28.59
CA LEU A 11 -21.74 38.13 27.20
C LEU A 11 -21.77 36.66 26.76
N ILE A 12 -21.24 35.76 27.59
CA ILE A 12 -21.23 34.31 27.33
C ILE A 12 -22.67 33.78 27.14
N ARG A 13 -23.61 34.12 28.03
CA ARG A 13 -25.01 33.66 27.95
C ARG A 13 -25.77 34.17 26.71
N ARG A 14 -25.38 35.34 26.16
CA ARG A 14 -25.95 35.90 24.93
C ARG A 14 -25.49 35.16 23.67
N VAL A 15 -24.28 34.62 23.69
CA VAL A 15 -23.62 34.08 22.49
C VAL A 15 -23.66 32.55 22.48
N LEU A 16 -23.55 31.92 23.65
CA LEU A 16 -23.49 30.48 23.83
C LEU A 16 -24.75 29.94 24.53
N VAL A 17 -25.03 28.66 24.30
CA VAL A 17 -26.10 27.89 24.94
C VAL A 17 -25.55 26.56 25.44
N GLN A 18 -26.00 26.12 26.62
CA GLN A 18 -25.59 24.84 27.19
C GLN A 18 -26.17 23.68 26.36
N SER A 19 -25.34 22.73 25.97
CA SER A 19 -25.67 21.63 25.06
C SER A 19 -25.45 20.24 25.68
N GLY A 20 -25.28 20.15 27.01
CA GLY A 20 -25.10 18.90 27.75
C GLY A 20 -24.03 18.99 28.82
N LYS A 21 -23.58 17.82 29.29
CA LYS A 21 -22.44 17.65 30.21
C LYS A 21 -21.25 17.05 29.46
N CYS A 22 -20.05 17.49 29.81
CA CYS A 22 -18.79 17.00 29.28
C CYS A 22 -18.54 15.55 29.74
N PRO A 23 -18.16 14.62 28.85
CA PRO A 23 -17.88 13.24 29.24
C PRO A 23 -16.57 13.08 30.03
N GLU A 24 -15.64 14.05 29.94
CA GLU A 24 -14.35 13.99 30.64
C GLU A 24 -14.41 14.54 32.06
N CYS A 25 -15.09 15.68 32.27
CA CYS A 25 -15.09 16.39 33.54
C CYS A 25 -16.49 16.70 34.10
N SER A 26 -17.57 16.26 33.44
CA SER A 26 -18.97 16.51 33.84
C SER A 26 -19.43 17.98 33.85
N GLU A 27 -18.55 18.93 33.54
CA GLU A 27 -18.87 20.35 33.39
C GLU A 27 -19.76 20.64 32.15
N PRO A 28 -20.45 21.78 32.08
CA PRO A 28 -21.30 22.14 30.94
C PRO A 28 -20.56 22.21 29.59
N LEU A 29 -21.18 21.63 28.55
CA LEU A 29 -20.79 21.88 27.16
C LEU A 29 -21.55 23.10 26.61
N TYR A 30 -20.87 23.92 25.81
CA TYR A 30 -21.44 25.12 25.21
C TYR A 30 -21.35 25.10 23.69
N SER A 31 -22.44 25.51 23.02
CA SER A 31 -22.50 25.71 21.56
C SER A 31 -22.93 27.13 21.22
N TRP A 32 -22.65 27.59 20.00
CA TRP A 32 -23.11 28.90 19.54
C TRP A 32 -24.62 28.92 19.35
N ARG A 33 -25.28 30.00 19.78
CA ARG A 33 -26.69 30.23 19.44
C ARG A 33 -26.89 30.50 17.95
N ALA A 34 -25.94 31.19 17.33
CA ALA A 34 -25.98 31.49 15.91
C ALA A 34 -25.51 30.27 15.10
N LYS A 35 -26.28 29.91 14.08
CA LYS A 35 -25.93 28.89 13.10
C LYS A 35 -25.22 29.49 11.89
N ASN A 36 -24.65 28.64 11.05
CA ASN A 36 -24.14 29.01 9.73
C ASN A 36 -25.30 29.33 8.77
N LYS A 37 -24.99 29.93 7.61
CA LYS A 37 -25.99 30.31 6.60
C LYS A 37 -26.78 29.11 6.05
N ASP A 38 -26.18 27.92 6.06
CA ASP A 38 -26.75 26.65 5.64
C ASP A 38 -27.55 25.93 6.76
N GLY A 39 -27.69 26.56 7.94
CA GLY A 39 -28.39 25.98 9.10
C GLY A 39 -27.55 24.98 9.90
N SER A 40 -26.29 24.76 9.56
CA SER A 40 -25.37 23.92 10.35
C SER A 40 -24.87 24.66 11.60
N GLU A 41 -24.46 23.92 12.64
CA GLU A 41 -23.85 24.52 13.83
C GLU A 41 -22.50 25.16 13.50
N ARG A 42 -22.23 26.35 14.06
CA ARG A 42 -20.95 27.08 13.82
C ARG A 42 -19.73 26.29 14.27
N CYS A 43 -19.82 25.67 15.44
CA CYS A 43 -18.80 24.75 15.93
C CYS A 43 -19.45 23.72 16.86
N LYS A 44 -18.72 22.63 17.12
CA LYS A 44 -19.17 21.58 18.02
C LYS A 44 -19.23 22.08 19.48
N PRO A 45 -20.09 21.49 20.33
CA PRO A 45 -20.12 21.78 21.75
C PRO A 45 -18.73 21.65 22.39
N THR A 46 -18.33 22.67 23.15
CA THR A 46 -17.01 22.74 23.78
C THR A 46 -17.15 22.94 25.29
N CYS A 47 -16.33 22.25 26.07
CA CYS A 47 -16.19 22.43 27.50
C CYS A 47 -15.18 23.54 27.78
N MET A 48 -15.58 24.59 28.49
CA MET A 48 -14.67 25.70 28.82
C MET A 48 -13.73 25.36 29.99
N SER A 49 -13.99 24.30 30.75
CA SER A 49 -13.16 23.87 31.88
C SER A 49 -11.95 23.04 31.46
N CYS A 50 -12.15 21.92 30.74
CA CYS A 50 -11.06 21.04 30.30
C CYS A 50 -10.66 21.20 28.82
N GLY A 51 -11.41 21.99 28.04
CA GLY A 51 -11.17 22.13 26.60
C GLY A 51 -11.75 21.01 25.72
N TYR A 52 -12.47 20.04 26.29
CA TYR A 52 -13.12 18.97 25.52
C TYR A 52 -13.99 19.54 24.40
N LYS A 53 -13.83 18.99 23.19
CA LYS A 53 -14.64 19.34 22.01
C LYS A 53 -15.33 18.07 21.53
N ALA A 54 -16.65 18.10 21.41
CA ALA A 54 -17.42 16.96 20.95
C ALA A 54 -17.13 16.66 19.47
N LEU A 55 -16.15 15.80 19.20
CA LEU A 55 -15.89 15.26 17.87
C LEU A 55 -16.98 14.25 17.52
N ARG A 56 -17.52 14.34 16.30
CA ARG A 56 -18.43 13.33 15.79
C ARG A 56 -17.56 12.13 15.40
N VAL A 57 -17.62 11.08 16.21
CA VAL A 57 -17.02 9.75 15.90
C VAL A 57 -17.29 9.30 14.45
N LYS A 58 -18.44 9.67 13.86
CA LYS A 58 -18.78 9.38 12.46
C LYS A 58 -17.95 10.15 11.41
N GLU A 59 -17.57 11.40 11.67
CA GLU A 59 -16.75 12.23 10.76
C GLU A 59 -15.30 11.73 10.76
N ASP A 60 -14.78 11.32 11.92
CA ASP A 60 -13.44 10.72 12.06
C ASP A 60 -13.37 9.35 11.36
N ILE A 61 -14.36 8.47 11.58
CA ILE A 61 -14.46 7.17 10.89
C ILE A 61 -14.53 7.36 9.37
N GLN A 62 -15.27 8.35 8.88
CA GLN A 62 -15.37 8.61 7.44
C GLN A 62 -14.03 9.11 6.87
N THR A 63 -13.33 9.97 7.59
CA THR A 63 -12.02 10.49 7.18
C THR A 63 -10.97 9.37 7.14
N GLU A 64 -10.94 8.51 8.16
CA GLU A 64 -10.07 7.35 8.23
C GLU A 64 -10.35 6.35 7.09
N ARG A 65 -11.62 6.09 6.78
CA ARG A 65 -12.01 5.25 5.63
C ARG A 65 -11.50 5.80 4.32
N ILE A 66 -11.76 7.08 4.04
CA ILE A 66 -11.32 7.74 2.80
C ILE A 66 -9.80 7.69 2.66
N TYR A 67 -9.09 7.89 3.77
CA TYR A 67 -7.63 7.80 3.82
C TYR A 67 -7.14 6.39 3.48
N ASN A 68 -7.68 5.37 4.15
CA ASN A 68 -7.31 3.96 3.91
C ASN A 68 -7.67 3.50 2.49
N ASP A 69 -8.82 3.90 1.96
CA ASP A 69 -9.21 3.60 0.58
C ASP A 69 -8.24 4.24 -0.42
N SER A 70 -7.78 5.46 -0.14
CA SER A 70 -6.79 6.16 -0.97
C SER A 70 -5.43 5.48 -0.94
N LEU A 71 -4.96 5.02 0.22
CA LEU A 71 -3.72 4.27 0.35
C LEU A 71 -3.80 2.95 -0.43
N LYS A 72 -4.88 2.20 -0.22
CA LYS A 72 -5.16 0.95 -0.93
C LYS A 72 -5.18 1.16 -2.44
N ALA A 73 -5.89 2.16 -2.94
CA ALA A 73 -5.96 2.45 -4.36
C ALA A 73 -4.58 2.77 -4.96
N ARG A 74 -3.74 3.53 -4.24
CA ARG A 74 -2.37 3.83 -4.67
C ARG A 74 -1.50 2.59 -4.71
N ALA A 75 -1.51 1.77 -3.67
CA ALA A 75 -0.70 0.57 -3.60
C ALA A 75 -1.10 -0.46 -4.68
N LEU A 76 -2.41 -0.64 -4.90
CA LEU A 76 -2.94 -1.47 -5.98
C LEU A 76 -2.54 -0.94 -7.36
N SER A 77 -2.64 0.38 -7.58
CA SER A 77 -2.26 1.00 -8.84
C SER A 77 -0.76 0.83 -9.11
N PHE A 78 0.08 1.03 -8.09
CA PHE A 78 1.53 0.82 -8.21
C PHE A 78 1.83 -0.65 -8.52
N PHE A 79 1.22 -1.59 -7.79
CA PHE A 79 1.43 -3.02 -8.00
C PHE A 79 0.95 -3.48 -9.39
N GLN A 80 -0.25 -3.09 -9.81
CA GLN A 80 -0.83 -3.59 -11.06
C GLN A 80 -0.28 -2.90 -12.31
N ASN A 81 -0.01 -1.59 -12.23
CA ASN A 81 0.45 -0.82 -13.39
C ASN A 81 1.99 -0.79 -13.50
N GLY A 82 2.70 -0.89 -12.38
CA GLY A 82 4.16 -0.93 -12.37
C GLY A 82 4.72 -2.33 -12.64
N SER A 83 3.94 -3.39 -12.42
CA SER A 83 4.38 -4.75 -12.68
C SER A 83 4.49 -5.05 -14.18
N VAL A 84 5.54 -5.77 -14.55
CA VAL A 84 5.82 -6.19 -15.93
C VAL A 84 5.35 -7.63 -16.11
N LEU A 85 4.15 -7.79 -16.69
CA LEU A 85 3.47 -9.08 -16.86
C LEU A 85 2.62 -9.10 -18.14
N THR A 86 2.77 -10.17 -18.92
CA THR A 86 1.96 -10.40 -20.13
C THR A 86 0.67 -11.13 -19.78
N ASP A 87 0.74 -12.13 -18.89
CA ASP A 87 -0.42 -12.86 -18.40
C ASP A 87 -1.04 -12.20 -17.16
N LYS A 88 -2.10 -11.41 -17.39
CA LYS A 88 -2.86 -10.77 -16.30
C LYS A 88 -3.65 -11.76 -15.45
N THR A 89 -3.81 -13.02 -15.87
CA THR A 89 -4.50 -14.03 -15.05
C THR A 89 -3.70 -14.37 -13.79
N LEU A 90 -2.38 -14.14 -13.81
CA LEU A 90 -1.51 -14.34 -12.66
C LEU A 90 -1.97 -13.51 -11.45
N PHE A 91 -2.49 -12.30 -11.65
CA PHE A 91 -3.03 -11.48 -10.55
C PHE A 91 -4.22 -12.13 -9.79
N LYS A 92 -4.83 -13.19 -10.32
CA LYS A 92 -5.87 -13.97 -9.63
C LYS A 92 -5.28 -15.04 -8.69
N CYS A 93 -3.98 -15.32 -8.77
CA CYS A 93 -3.29 -16.27 -7.91
C CYS A 93 -3.15 -15.70 -6.49
N LYS A 94 -3.78 -16.37 -5.52
CA LYS A 94 -3.76 -16.05 -4.10
C LYS A 94 -3.30 -17.25 -3.29
N MET A 95 -2.97 -17.03 -2.03
CA MET A 95 -2.63 -18.13 -1.11
C MET A 95 -3.82 -19.09 -0.91
N GLU A 96 -5.04 -18.56 -0.93
CA GLU A 96 -6.29 -19.30 -0.74
C GLU A 96 -6.59 -20.30 -1.88
N ASN A 97 -6.16 -19.99 -3.11
CA ASN A 97 -6.38 -20.83 -4.28
C ASN A 97 -5.11 -21.56 -4.74
N TYR A 98 -4.07 -21.61 -3.90
CA TYR A 98 -2.90 -22.45 -4.12
C TYR A 98 -3.16 -23.87 -3.61
N HIS A 99 -3.06 -24.86 -4.50
CA HIS A 99 -3.32 -26.26 -4.15
C HIS A 99 -2.04 -27.01 -3.79
N VAL A 100 -2.03 -27.59 -2.59
CA VAL A 100 -0.96 -28.49 -2.14
C VAL A 100 -1.23 -29.89 -2.69
N VAL A 101 -0.34 -30.39 -3.54
CA VAL A 101 -0.49 -31.68 -4.23
C VAL A 101 0.53 -32.73 -3.78
N ASP A 102 1.63 -32.29 -3.16
CA ASP A 102 2.72 -33.13 -2.70
C ASP A 102 3.48 -32.47 -1.52
N GLN A 103 4.51 -33.15 -1.03
CA GLN A 103 5.32 -32.66 0.08
C GLN A 103 6.16 -31.42 -0.31
N GLU A 104 6.59 -31.29 -1.57
CA GLU A 104 7.40 -30.15 -2.03
C GLU A 104 6.57 -28.86 -2.06
N THR A 105 5.36 -28.91 -2.63
CA THR A 105 4.40 -27.81 -2.67
C THR A 105 3.95 -27.40 -1.27
N LYS A 106 3.81 -28.36 -0.35
CA LYS A 106 3.54 -28.06 1.07
C LYS A 106 4.68 -27.27 1.70
N ILE A 107 5.92 -27.74 1.54
CA ILE A 107 7.11 -27.07 2.08
C ILE A 107 7.28 -25.68 1.46
N ALA A 108 7.05 -25.55 0.15
CA ALA A 108 7.12 -24.27 -0.55
C ALA A 108 6.12 -23.25 0.03
N LEU A 109 4.87 -23.68 0.26
CA LEU A 109 3.83 -22.85 0.87
C LEU A 109 4.19 -22.44 2.31
N GLU A 110 4.71 -23.35 3.12
CA GLU A 110 5.16 -23.05 4.49
C GLU A 110 6.32 -22.04 4.50
N LYS A 111 7.30 -22.21 3.61
CA LYS A 111 8.41 -21.25 3.45
C LYS A 111 7.93 -19.89 2.95
N ALA A 112 6.99 -19.85 2.02
CA ALA A 112 6.40 -18.60 1.53
C ALA A 112 5.68 -17.84 2.66
N LYS A 113 4.91 -18.55 3.51
CA LYS A 113 4.29 -17.95 4.70
C LYS A 113 5.31 -17.43 5.71
N SER A 114 6.40 -18.16 5.94
CA SER A 114 7.50 -17.71 6.80
C SER A 114 8.13 -16.44 6.23
N TYR A 115 8.42 -16.42 4.93
CA TYR A 115 8.98 -15.26 4.25
C TYR A 115 8.06 -14.03 4.33
N THR A 116 6.76 -14.20 4.09
CA THR A 116 5.77 -13.13 4.29
C THR A 116 5.89 -12.51 5.68
N ASN A 117 6.03 -13.31 6.73
CA ASN A 117 6.16 -12.79 8.09
C ASN A 117 7.45 -11.97 8.27
N GLU A 118 8.58 -12.42 7.74
CA GLU A 118 9.84 -11.65 7.79
C GLU A 118 9.70 -10.29 7.09
N VAL A 119 9.09 -10.24 5.91
CA VAL A 119 8.87 -8.99 5.18
C VAL A 119 7.94 -8.05 5.95
N LEU A 120 6.87 -8.57 6.56
CA LEU A 120 5.95 -7.77 7.39
C LEU A 120 6.61 -7.21 8.65
N LEU A 121 7.64 -7.89 9.17
CA LEU A 121 8.47 -7.41 10.29
C LEU A 121 9.56 -6.42 9.84
N ASN A 122 9.62 -6.06 8.56
CA ASN A 122 10.66 -5.23 7.95
C ASN A 122 12.07 -5.83 8.07
N HIS A 123 12.18 -7.15 8.17
CA HIS A 123 13.48 -7.81 8.12
C HIS A 123 13.92 -7.98 6.66
N PRO A 124 15.17 -7.63 6.31
CA PRO A 124 15.72 -7.94 4.99
C PRO A 124 15.73 -9.46 4.79
N ALA A 125 14.97 -9.95 3.81
CA ALA A 125 14.85 -11.36 3.51
C ALA A 125 14.89 -11.58 1.99
N HIS A 126 15.43 -12.73 1.60
CA HIS A 126 15.42 -13.19 0.20
C HIS A 126 14.74 -14.55 0.13
N PHE A 127 13.93 -14.76 -0.89
CA PHE A 127 13.22 -16.02 -1.12
C PHE A 127 13.35 -16.46 -2.57
N ILE A 128 13.83 -17.69 -2.76
CA ILE A 128 14.06 -18.27 -4.08
C ILE A 128 13.18 -19.51 -4.21
N LEU A 129 12.34 -19.52 -5.25
CA LEU A 129 11.56 -20.68 -5.66
C LEU A 129 12.26 -21.34 -6.85
N SER A 130 12.63 -22.61 -6.71
CA SER A 130 13.24 -23.41 -7.78
C SER A 130 12.51 -24.72 -7.93
N GLY A 131 12.42 -25.22 -9.16
CA GLY A 131 11.67 -26.42 -9.51
C GLY A 131 11.30 -26.48 -10.98
N LYS A 132 10.78 -27.62 -11.42
CA LYS A 132 10.39 -27.87 -12.81
C LYS A 132 9.33 -26.89 -13.30
N SER A 133 9.21 -26.73 -14.62
CA SER A 133 8.09 -25.98 -15.20
C SER A 133 6.75 -26.60 -14.77
N GLY A 134 5.74 -25.77 -14.55
CA GLY A 134 4.42 -26.20 -14.09
C GLY A 134 4.29 -26.54 -12.60
N SER A 135 5.35 -26.37 -11.79
CA SER A 135 5.30 -26.66 -10.34
C SER A 135 4.62 -25.56 -9.48
N GLY A 136 4.00 -24.56 -10.11
CA GLY A 136 3.28 -23.49 -9.41
C GLY A 136 4.13 -22.38 -8.78
N LYS A 137 5.39 -22.19 -9.22
CA LYS A 137 6.30 -21.15 -8.68
C LYS A 137 5.74 -19.74 -8.85
N SER A 138 5.36 -19.36 -10.07
CA SER A 138 4.80 -18.04 -10.39
C SER A 138 3.48 -17.78 -9.66
N HIS A 139 2.64 -18.81 -9.50
CA HIS A 139 1.44 -18.71 -8.68
C HIS A 139 1.81 -18.37 -7.24
N LEU A 140 2.72 -19.15 -6.64
CA LEU A 140 3.08 -18.99 -5.24
C LEU A 140 3.79 -17.65 -4.98
N SER A 141 4.64 -17.19 -5.90
CA SER A 141 5.30 -15.88 -5.79
C SER A 141 4.29 -14.72 -5.86
N MET A 142 3.33 -14.78 -6.78
CA MET A 142 2.25 -13.81 -6.89
C MET A 142 1.31 -13.84 -5.68
N ALA A 143 0.98 -15.04 -5.21
CA ALA A 143 0.19 -15.23 -3.99
C ALA A 143 0.90 -14.63 -2.76
N THR A 144 2.22 -14.75 -2.69
CA THR A 144 3.06 -14.18 -1.61
C THR A 144 3.06 -12.66 -1.67
N ALA A 145 3.17 -12.07 -2.87
CA ALA A 145 3.06 -10.64 -3.08
C ALA A 145 1.70 -10.10 -2.61
N TRP A 146 0.60 -10.75 -2.99
CA TRP A 146 -0.74 -10.39 -2.53
C TRP A 146 -0.89 -10.46 -1.01
N GLU A 147 -0.43 -11.54 -0.40
CA GLU A 147 -0.50 -11.76 1.04
C GLU A 147 0.24 -10.64 1.81
N ILE A 148 1.42 -10.23 1.35
CA ILE A 148 2.20 -9.12 1.95
C ILE A 148 1.46 -7.79 1.77
N LEU A 149 0.91 -7.53 0.58
CA LEU A 149 0.18 -6.29 0.30
C LEU A 149 -1.07 -6.16 1.17
N GLU A 150 -1.85 -7.23 1.28
CA GLU A 150 -3.10 -7.25 2.05
C GLU A 150 -2.83 -7.19 3.56
N ARG A 151 -1.86 -7.97 4.08
CA ARG A 151 -1.55 -8.01 5.52
C ARG A 151 -0.79 -6.79 6.02
N SER A 152 -0.10 -6.06 5.15
CA SER A 152 0.48 -4.75 5.48
C SER A 152 -0.55 -3.62 5.44
N ASN A 153 -1.84 -3.93 5.25
CA ASN A 153 -2.89 -2.93 5.04
C ASN A 153 -2.55 -1.97 3.90
N TYR A 154 -1.98 -2.50 2.81
CA TYR A 154 -1.58 -1.75 1.61
C TYR A 154 -0.52 -0.67 1.84
N ASP A 155 0.28 -0.80 2.91
CA ASP A 155 1.39 0.13 3.22
C ASP A 155 2.66 -0.20 2.42
N LYS A 156 2.79 -1.43 1.93
CA LYS A 156 3.97 -1.88 1.17
C LYS A 156 3.86 -1.64 -0.33
N LYS A 157 4.95 -1.17 -0.93
CA LYS A 157 5.12 -1.05 -2.38
C LYS A 157 5.72 -2.33 -2.94
N ILE A 158 4.99 -2.99 -3.83
CA ILE A 158 5.37 -4.28 -4.39
C ILE A 158 5.40 -4.17 -5.92
N LEU A 159 6.42 -4.76 -6.54
CA LEU A 159 6.49 -4.97 -7.99
C LEU A 159 6.66 -6.44 -8.31
N PHE A 160 6.02 -6.87 -9.40
CA PHE A 160 6.21 -8.17 -10.00
C PHE A 160 6.75 -8.00 -11.42
N ILE A 161 7.88 -8.62 -11.71
CA ILE A 161 8.60 -8.46 -12.96
C ILE A 161 8.82 -9.85 -13.56
N SER A 162 8.15 -10.15 -14.67
CA SER A 162 8.56 -11.25 -15.53
C SER A 162 9.88 -10.87 -16.18
N TYR A 163 10.93 -11.60 -15.85
CA TYR A 163 12.27 -11.28 -16.30
C TYR A 163 12.42 -11.42 -17.82
N GLN A 164 11.79 -12.44 -18.40
CA GLN A 164 11.77 -12.63 -19.85
C GLN A 164 11.10 -11.45 -20.58
N GLU A 165 9.91 -11.04 -20.13
CA GLU A 165 9.17 -9.92 -20.74
C GLU A 165 9.95 -8.62 -20.62
N LEU A 166 10.60 -8.36 -19.47
CA LEU A 166 11.47 -7.21 -19.29
C LEU A 166 12.59 -7.19 -20.33
N LEU A 167 13.28 -8.31 -20.54
CA LEU A 167 14.34 -8.40 -21.54
C LEU A 167 13.81 -8.18 -22.95
N GLU A 168 12.62 -8.67 -23.28
CA GLU A 168 11.99 -8.46 -24.57
C GLU A 168 11.65 -6.97 -24.80
N GLN A 169 11.08 -6.29 -23.81
CA GLN A 169 10.79 -4.85 -23.89
C GLN A 169 12.05 -4.01 -24.07
N ILE A 170 13.12 -4.31 -23.31
CA ILE A 170 14.41 -3.65 -23.50
C ILE A 170 14.94 -3.96 -24.92
N LYS A 171 14.76 -5.19 -25.42
CA LYS A 171 15.17 -5.53 -26.79
C LYS A 171 14.44 -4.72 -27.86
N PHE A 172 13.12 -4.58 -27.75
CA PHE A 172 12.31 -3.78 -28.67
C PHE A 172 12.72 -2.30 -28.67
N SER A 173 13.16 -1.78 -27.52
CA SER A 173 13.62 -0.40 -27.38
C SER A 173 15.00 -0.12 -27.99
N TYR A 174 15.76 -1.12 -28.46
CA TYR A 174 17.12 -0.91 -28.98
C TYR A 174 17.21 0.08 -30.15
N ASN A 175 16.18 0.14 -30.99
CA ASN A 175 16.17 1.04 -32.15
C ASN A 175 15.82 2.49 -31.77
N ASN A 176 15.45 2.76 -30.51
CA ASN A 176 15.15 4.10 -30.02
C ASN A 176 15.79 4.32 -28.63
N THR A 177 16.96 4.94 -28.64
CA THR A 177 17.82 5.13 -27.46
C THR A 177 17.19 6.04 -26.40
N GLU A 178 16.30 6.94 -26.79
CA GLU A 178 15.59 7.85 -25.87
C GLU A 178 14.47 7.11 -25.13
N LEU A 179 13.63 6.37 -25.86
CA LEU A 179 12.58 5.52 -25.27
C LEU A 179 13.17 4.47 -24.32
N ARG A 180 14.32 3.88 -24.68
CA ARG A 180 15.01 2.93 -23.80
C ARG A 180 15.39 3.58 -22.46
N LYS A 181 16.02 4.75 -22.49
CA LYS A 181 16.44 5.44 -21.25
C LYS A 181 15.27 5.82 -20.36
N GLU A 182 14.13 6.18 -20.97
CA GLU A 182 12.92 6.52 -20.23
C GLU A 182 12.27 5.30 -19.57
N ILE A 183 12.16 4.18 -20.30
CA ILE A 183 11.60 2.92 -19.78
C ILE A 183 12.51 2.32 -18.71
N GLU A 184 13.81 2.23 -18.99
CA GLU A 184 14.81 1.69 -18.06
C GLU A 184 14.94 2.59 -16.82
N GLY A 185 14.94 3.92 -17.01
CA GLY A 185 15.00 4.88 -15.92
C GLY A 185 13.78 4.86 -15.01
N SER A 186 12.57 4.80 -15.58
CA SER A 186 11.33 4.75 -14.78
C SER A 186 11.19 3.44 -14.01
N LEU A 187 11.43 2.30 -14.65
CA LEU A 187 11.37 0.99 -13.99
C LEU A 187 12.42 0.85 -12.88
N ILE A 188 13.67 1.28 -13.13
CA ILE A 188 14.73 1.26 -12.11
C ILE A 188 14.37 2.19 -10.94
N ALA A 189 13.78 3.36 -11.22
CA ALA A 189 13.32 4.25 -10.17
C ALA A 189 12.22 3.60 -9.32
N ASP A 190 11.26 2.92 -9.95
CA ASP A 190 10.21 2.21 -9.24
C ASP A 190 10.79 1.07 -8.37
N ILE A 191 11.66 0.23 -8.93
CA ILE A 191 12.38 -0.84 -8.20
C ILE A 191 13.08 -0.28 -6.97
N LYS A 192 13.81 0.83 -7.10
CA LYS A 192 14.53 1.48 -5.98
C LYS A 192 13.63 1.97 -4.85
N THR A 193 12.36 2.22 -5.12
CA THR A 193 11.40 2.71 -4.12
C THR A 193 10.49 1.63 -3.56
N THR A 194 10.62 0.39 -4.03
CA THR A 194 9.80 -0.73 -3.56
C THR A 194 10.30 -1.33 -2.27
N ASP A 195 9.37 -1.88 -1.49
CA ASP A 195 9.67 -2.74 -0.35
C ASP A 195 9.92 -4.19 -0.77
N LEU A 196 9.32 -4.62 -1.88
CA LEU A 196 9.46 -5.97 -2.42
C LEU A 196 9.44 -5.95 -3.95
N VAL A 197 10.42 -6.61 -4.55
CA VAL A 197 10.41 -6.95 -5.98
C VAL A 197 10.42 -8.45 -6.14
N VAL A 198 9.49 -8.96 -6.93
CA VAL A 198 9.47 -10.36 -7.37
C VAL A 198 9.98 -10.40 -8.80
N PHE A 199 11.04 -11.17 -9.03
CA PHE A 199 11.50 -11.50 -10.37
C PHE A 199 11.10 -12.93 -10.71
N ASP A 200 10.25 -13.09 -11.72
CA ASP A 200 9.76 -14.38 -12.17
C ASP A 200 10.47 -14.87 -13.44
N ASP A 201 10.55 -16.19 -13.60
CA ASP A 201 11.19 -16.87 -14.73
C ASP A 201 12.66 -16.49 -14.99
N ILE A 202 13.42 -16.13 -13.94
CA ILE A 202 14.87 -16.00 -14.03
C ILE A 202 15.49 -17.37 -14.39
N GLY A 203 16.19 -17.43 -15.52
CA GLY A 203 16.97 -18.58 -15.96
C GLY A 203 16.34 -19.40 -17.09
N ALA A 204 15.08 -19.15 -17.47
CA ALA A 204 14.47 -19.78 -18.63
C ALA A 204 15.17 -19.36 -19.94
N GLU A 205 15.78 -18.18 -19.96
CA GLU A 205 16.52 -17.59 -21.08
C GLU A 205 17.91 -18.22 -21.31
N LEU A 206 18.46 -18.96 -20.34
CA LEU A 206 19.81 -19.53 -20.44
C LEU A 206 19.89 -20.76 -21.35
N GLY A 207 18.75 -21.42 -21.59
CA GLY A 207 18.62 -22.62 -22.43
C GLY A 207 18.70 -22.33 -23.94
N SER A 208 18.41 -21.10 -24.37
CA SER A 208 18.56 -20.69 -25.78
C SER A 208 20.01 -20.26 -26.03
N GLY A 209 20.82 -21.20 -26.51
CA GLY A 209 22.28 -21.11 -26.65
C GLY A 209 22.83 -20.09 -27.68
N VAL A 210 22.48 -18.81 -27.54
CA VAL A 210 23.08 -17.72 -28.32
C VAL A 210 24.05 -16.93 -27.42
N SER A 211 25.34 -16.88 -27.77
CA SER A 211 26.38 -16.23 -26.97
C SER A 211 26.11 -14.75 -26.66
N ASN A 212 25.43 -14.04 -27.58
CA ASN A 212 25.10 -12.62 -27.42
C ASN A 212 23.92 -12.39 -26.45
N SER A 213 22.97 -13.33 -26.31
CA SER A 213 21.87 -13.17 -25.35
C SER A 213 22.38 -13.27 -23.92
N ARG A 214 23.32 -14.18 -23.64
CA ARG A 214 23.91 -14.36 -22.30
C ARG A 214 24.64 -13.10 -21.78
N GLN A 215 25.40 -12.41 -22.63
CA GLN A 215 26.06 -11.16 -22.24
C GLN A 215 25.06 -10.04 -21.94
N PHE A 216 24.00 -9.93 -22.75
CA PHE A 216 22.94 -8.95 -22.53
C PHE A 216 22.18 -9.22 -21.23
N THR A 217 21.75 -10.47 -21.01
CA THR A 217 21.08 -10.93 -19.78
C THR A 217 21.91 -10.61 -18.53
N ASN A 218 23.20 -10.96 -18.54
CA ASN A 218 24.10 -10.71 -17.40
C ASN A 218 24.32 -9.22 -17.13
N ASN A 219 24.47 -8.40 -18.18
CA ASN A 219 24.63 -6.96 -18.01
C ASN A 219 23.36 -6.31 -17.46
N THR A 220 22.18 -6.73 -17.92
CA THR A 220 20.90 -6.23 -17.40
C THR A 220 20.66 -6.65 -15.96
N LEU A 221 20.98 -7.90 -15.57
CA LEU A 221 20.91 -8.32 -14.16
C LEU A 221 21.83 -7.49 -13.27
N ASN A 222 23.08 -7.27 -13.69
CA ASN A 222 24.04 -6.45 -12.94
C ASN A 222 23.67 -4.96 -12.88
N THR A 223 22.72 -4.50 -13.69
CA THR A 223 22.22 -3.12 -13.67
C THR A 223 20.99 -2.99 -12.76
N LEU A 224 20.22 -4.08 -12.61
CA LEU A 224 19.01 -4.13 -11.79
C LEU A 224 19.28 -4.53 -10.32
N LEU A 225 20.34 -5.32 -10.09
CA LEU A 225 20.84 -5.72 -8.77
C LEU A 225 21.96 -4.77 -8.30
#